data_AF-L8P3Y2-F1
#
_entry.id   AF-L8P3Y2-F1
#
_cell.length_a   1.000
_cell.length_b   1.000
_cell.length_c   1.000
_cell.angle_alpha   90.00
_cell.angle_beta   90.00
_cell.angle_gamma   90.00
#
_symmetry.space_group_name_H-M   'P 1'
#
loop_
_entity.id
_entity.type
_entity.pdbx_description
1 polymer ?
#
loop_
_entity_poly.entity_id
_entity_poly.type
_entity_poly.pdbx_seq_one_letter_code
_entity_poly.pdbx_strand_id
1 'polypeptide(L)'
;MKRHVSFLVVAAWGALNAVLLAVLAIYGENPLVFWLWGSVVALLVLFALAVLASSRSGAEEQARYRVPDHGAAAALPAGFGGALVALAFVYGLWLLALAVPLLGVAAVMAVRGTRPREE
;
A
#
# COMPACT_ATOMS: atom_id res chain seq x y z
N MET A 1 -1.96 -18.35 13.50
CA MET A 1 -1.29 -17.08 13.87
C MET A 1 -0.31 -16.56 12.81
N LYS A 2 0.43 -17.41 12.06
CA LYS A 2 1.39 -16.95 11.03
C LYS A 2 0.76 -16.14 9.87
N ARG A 3 -0.54 -16.32 9.60
CA ARG A 3 -1.28 -15.72 8.48
C ARG A 3 -1.42 -14.18 8.52
N HIS A 4 -1.22 -13.56 9.69
CA HIS A 4 -1.38 -12.11 9.84
C HIS A 4 -0.09 -11.38 10.25
N VAL A 5 1.08 -12.03 10.19
CA VAL A 5 2.35 -11.40 10.58
C VAL A 5 2.62 -10.17 9.71
N SER A 6 2.41 -10.26 8.40
CA SER A 6 2.58 -9.12 7.48
C SER A 6 1.63 -7.97 7.79
N PHE A 7 0.36 -8.27 8.13
CA PHE A 7 -0.60 -7.25 8.57
C PHE A 7 -0.13 -6.58 9.86
N LEU A 8 0.28 -7.36 10.85
CA LEU A 8 0.77 -6.87 12.15
C LEU A 8 1.97 -5.94 11.98
N VAL A 9 2.92 -6.30 11.12
CA VAL A 9 4.10 -5.47 10.85
C VAL A 9 3.70 -4.12 10.25
N VAL A 10 2.86 -4.12 9.21
CA VAL A 10 2.43 -2.88 8.55
C VAL A 10 1.55 -2.03 9.48
N ALA A 11 0.65 -2.65 10.24
CA ALA A 11 -0.21 -1.96 11.20
C ALA A 11 0.59 -1.35 12.37
N ALA A 12 1.54 -2.09 12.93
CA ALA A 12 2.43 -1.59 13.99
C ALA A 12 3.29 -0.42 13.47
N TRP A 13 3.78 -0.52 12.23
CA TRP A 13 4.52 0.57 11.59
C TRP A 13 3.65 1.82 11.37
N GLY A 14 2.41 1.65 10.88
CA GLY A 14 1.45 2.73 10.74
C GLY A 14 1.12 3.40 12.08
N ALA A 15 0.92 2.61 13.13
CA ALA A 15 0.66 3.10 14.48
C ALA A 15 1.82 3.91 15.05
N LEU A 16 3.07 3.44 14.87
CA LEU A 16 4.26 4.19 15.27
C LEU A 16 4.33 5.55 14.56
N ASN A 17 4.09 5.59 13.25
CA ASN A 17 4.09 6.84 12.48
C ASN A 17 2.95 7.78 12.92
N ALA A 18 1.78 7.23 13.29
CA ALA A 18 0.68 8.03 13.84
C ALA A 18 1.05 8.67 15.20
N VAL A 19 1.78 7.94 16.06
CA VAL A 19 2.29 8.48 17.33
C VAL A 19 3.28 9.62 17.06
N LEU A 20 4.21 9.46 16.12
CA LEU A 20 5.15 10.51 15.74
C LEU A 20 4.44 11.75 15.18
N LEU A 21 3.40 11.55 14.35
CA LEU A 21 2.56 12.65 13.86
C LEU A 21 1.84 13.37 15.01
N ALA A 22 1.33 12.65 16.01
CA ALA A 22 0.72 13.25 17.19
C ALA A 22 1.73 14.08 18.01
N VAL A 23 2.98 13.63 18.10
CA VAL A 23 4.06 14.42 18.72
C VAL A 23 4.30 15.71 17.93
N LEU A 24 4.42 15.64 16.59
CA LEU A 24 4.55 16.84 15.75
C LEU A 24 3.39 17.81 15.98
N ALA A 25 2.17 17.30 16.18
CA ALA A 25 0.98 18.11 16.43
C ALA A 25 1.08 18.88 17.74
N ILE A 26 1.61 18.25 18.79
CA ILE A 26 1.86 18.89 20.09
C ILE A 26 2.92 19.99 19.96
N TYR A 27 3.94 19.78 19.13
CA TYR A 27 5.00 20.78 18.88
C TYR A 27 4.53 21.97 18.04
N GLY A 28 3.30 21.97 17.51
CA GLY A 28 2.76 23.10 16.75
C GLY A 28 3.45 23.32 15.41
N GLU A 29 3.92 22.23 14.78
CA GLU A 29 4.64 22.27 13.51
C GLU A 29 3.82 22.84 12.34
N ASN A 30 4.52 23.14 11.24
CA ASN A 30 3.88 23.73 10.07
C ASN A 30 2.80 22.79 9.46
N PRO A 31 1.63 23.33 9.02
CA PRO A 31 0.58 22.55 8.36
C PRO A 31 1.05 21.64 7.21
N LEU A 32 2.06 22.06 6.46
CA LEU A 32 2.62 21.30 5.35
C LEU A 32 3.34 20.03 5.84
N VAL A 33 3.95 20.08 7.03
CA VAL A 33 4.56 18.91 7.69
C VAL A 33 3.48 17.91 8.10
N PHE A 34 2.34 18.38 8.61
CA PHE A 34 1.20 17.51 8.94
C PHE A 34 0.62 16.83 7.72
N TRP A 35 0.48 17.54 6.60
CA TRP A 35 0.01 16.93 5.35
C TRP A 35 0.99 15.88 4.82
N LEU A 36 2.28 16.19 4.82
CA LEU A 36 3.31 15.25 4.36
C LEU A 36 3.32 13.97 5.22
N TRP A 37 3.45 14.11 6.54
CA TRP A 37 3.51 12.96 7.45
C TRP A 37 2.16 12.23 7.58
N GLY A 38 1.05 12.97 7.63
CA GLY A 38 -0.30 12.42 7.70
C GLY A 38 -0.65 11.59 6.48
N SER A 39 -0.23 12.01 5.28
CA SER A 39 -0.43 11.24 4.04
C SER A 39 0.30 9.89 4.07
N VAL A 40 1.51 9.84 4.64
CA VAL A 40 2.27 8.59 4.81
C VAL A 40 1.59 7.67 5.81
N VAL A 41 1.12 8.19 6.94
CA VAL A 41 0.36 7.41 7.93
C VAL A 41 -0.90 6.83 7.30
N ALA A 42 -1.66 7.63 6.57
CA ALA A 42 -2.88 7.20 5.89
C ALA A 42 -2.58 6.08 4.86
N LEU A 43 -1.52 6.22 4.08
CA LEU A 43 -1.08 5.18 3.15
C LEU A 43 -0.75 3.87 3.88
N LEU A 44 0.02 3.92 4.96
CA LEU A 44 0.39 2.72 5.73
C LEU A 44 -0.85 1.99 6.27
N VAL A 45 -1.85 2.73 6.73
CA VAL A 45 -3.13 2.13 7.16
C VAL A 45 -3.87 1.48 6.00
N LEU A 46 -3.95 2.15 4.85
CA LEU A 46 -4.57 1.58 3.63
C LEU A 46 -3.85 0.30 3.18
N PHE A 47 -2.52 0.27 3.22
CA PHE A 47 -1.75 -0.93 2.94
C PHE A 47 -1.99 -2.04 3.95
N ALA A 48 -2.06 -1.73 5.25
CA ALA A 48 -2.39 -2.71 6.27
C ALA A 48 -3.76 -3.35 5.98
N LEU A 49 -4.76 -2.53 5.64
CA LEU A 49 -6.10 -3.02 5.27
C LEU A 49 -6.07 -3.88 4.00
N ALA A 50 -5.33 -3.48 2.97
CA ALA A 50 -5.17 -4.25 1.74
C ALA A 50 -4.48 -5.60 2.00
N VAL A 51 -3.44 -5.64 2.82
CA VAL A 51 -2.76 -6.87 3.25
C VAL A 51 -3.70 -7.75 4.06
N LEU A 52 -4.52 -7.17 4.94
CA LEU A 52 -5.51 -7.91 5.72
C LEU A 52 -6.57 -8.53 4.80
N ALA A 53 -7.10 -7.75 3.85
CA ALA A 53 -8.07 -8.22 2.86
C ALA A 53 -7.49 -9.36 2.02
N SER A 54 -6.27 -9.19 1.50
CA SER A 54 -5.55 -10.22 0.74
C SER A 54 -5.32 -11.50 1.57
N SER A 55 -4.92 -11.36 2.84
CA SER A 55 -4.70 -12.50 3.74
C SER A 55 -5.98 -13.30 4.03
N ARG A 56 -7.15 -12.65 3.94
CA ARG A 56 -8.46 -13.27 4.11
C ARG A 56 -8.98 -13.92 2.81
N SER A 57 -8.67 -13.36 1.65
CA SER A 57 -9.15 -13.84 0.35
C SER A 57 -8.27 -14.93 -0.29
N GLY A 58 -6.98 -15.01 0.07
CA GLY A 58 -6.08 -16.04 -0.46
C GLY A 58 -6.27 -17.41 0.20
N ALA A 59 -6.43 -18.46 -0.61
CA ALA A 59 -6.21 -19.83 -0.16
C ALA A 59 -4.75 -20.00 0.31
N GLU A 60 -4.48 -20.93 1.23
CA GLU A 60 -3.13 -21.19 1.76
C GLU A 60 -2.20 -21.66 0.64
N GLU A 61 -1.56 -20.71 -0.05
CA GLU A 61 -0.47 -21.00 -0.96
C GLU A 61 0.70 -21.49 -0.12
N GLN A 62 0.91 -22.80 -0.13
CA GLN A 62 2.09 -23.43 0.46
C GLN A 62 3.32 -22.95 -0.31
N ALA A 63 3.87 -21.82 0.16
CA ALA A 63 5.04 -21.14 -0.34
C ALA A 63 6.30 -21.97 -0.06
N ARG A 64 6.43 -23.13 -0.73
CA ARG A 64 7.69 -23.88 -0.68
C ARG A 64 8.57 -23.63 -1.88
N TYR A 65 8.07 -23.39 -3.10
CA TYR A 65 8.94 -23.19 -4.27
C TYR A 65 8.18 -22.71 -5.53
N ARG A 66 7.29 -21.72 -5.44
CA ARG A 66 6.68 -21.12 -6.64
C ARG A 66 6.96 -19.62 -6.71
N VAL A 67 7.42 -19.21 -7.89
CA VAL A 67 7.60 -17.81 -8.31
C VAL A 67 6.32 -17.04 -7.96
N PRO A 68 6.40 -15.82 -7.41
CA PRO A 68 5.22 -15.08 -7.02
C PRO A 68 4.23 -15.00 -8.17
N ASP A 69 2.98 -15.41 -7.94
CA ASP A 69 1.91 -15.28 -8.92
C ASP A 69 1.81 -13.83 -9.40
N HIS A 70 1.36 -13.63 -10.64
CA HIS A 70 1.29 -12.31 -11.27
C HIS A 70 0.54 -11.25 -10.43
N GLY A 71 -0.34 -11.68 -9.52
CA GLY A 71 -0.97 -10.81 -8.51
C GLY A 71 0.00 -10.24 -7.45
N ALA A 72 1.00 -11.00 -7.02
CA ALA A 72 2.05 -10.51 -6.12
C ALA A 72 3.01 -9.53 -6.83
N ALA A 73 3.25 -9.73 -8.13
CA ALA A 73 4.01 -8.78 -8.95
C ALA A 73 3.29 -7.42 -9.12
N ALA A 74 1.96 -7.39 -9.02
CA ALA A 74 1.16 -6.16 -9.07
C ALA A 74 1.31 -5.28 -7.82
N ALA A 75 1.80 -5.82 -6.70
CA ALA A 75 1.90 -5.09 -5.43
C ALA A 75 2.89 -3.91 -5.50
N LEU A 76 4.01 -4.07 -6.22
CA LEU A 76 5.01 -3.02 -6.39
C LEU A 76 4.49 -1.80 -7.16
N PRO A 77 3.94 -1.94 -8.39
CA PRO A 77 3.40 -0.80 -9.13
C PRO A 77 2.13 -0.23 -8.47
N ALA A 78 1.30 -1.06 -7.83
CA ALA A 78 0.18 -0.56 -7.03
C ALA A 78 0.67 0.35 -5.90
N GLY A 79 1.74 -0.09 -5.21
CA GLY A 79 2.29 0.66 -4.10
C GLY A 79 2.97 1.96 -4.51
N PHE A 80 3.77 1.94 -5.58
CA PHE A 80 4.37 3.14 -6.15
C PHE A 80 3.31 4.11 -6.68
N GLY A 81 2.29 3.59 -7.38
CA GLY A 81 1.17 4.41 -7.85
C GLY A 81 0.43 5.08 -6.69
N GLY A 82 0.13 4.33 -5.62
CA GLY A 82 -0.50 4.88 -4.41
C GLY A 82 0.35 5.95 -3.72
N ALA A 83 1.67 5.74 -3.62
CA ALA A 83 2.60 6.74 -3.11
C ALA A 83 2.55 8.03 -3.93
N LEU A 84 2.58 7.94 -5.26
CA LEU A 84 2.51 9.11 -6.14
C LEU A 84 1.17 9.85 -6.02
N VAL A 85 0.05 9.14 -5.84
CA VAL A 85 -1.25 9.78 -5.57
C VAL A 85 -1.21 10.55 -4.25
N ALA A 86 -0.64 9.99 -3.19
CA ALA A 86 -0.51 10.70 -1.92
C ALA A 86 0.41 11.93 -2.06
N LEU A 87 1.54 11.80 -2.75
CA LEU A 87 2.41 12.94 -3.03
C LEU A 87 1.71 14.01 -3.88
N ALA A 88 0.76 13.66 -4.75
CA ALA A 88 0.02 14.63 -5.55
C ALA A 88 -0.79 15.61 -4.68
N PHE A 89 -1.23 15.22 -3.49
CA PHE A 89 -1.89 16.12 -2.55
C PHE A 89 -0.95 17.20 -2.00
N VAL A 90 0.36 16.92 -1.93
CA VAL A 90 1.36 17.84 -1.35
C VAL A 90 2.09 18.62 -2.45
N TYR A 91 2.50 17.94 -3.52
CA TYR A 91 3.34 18.48 -4.59
C TYR A 91 2.55 18.85 -5.86
N GLY A 92 1.25 18.60 -5.89
CA GLY A 92 0.34 19.02 -6.95
C GLY A 92 -0.11 17.91 -7.90
N LEU A 93 -1.22 18.17 -8.60
CA LEU A 93 -1.94 17.22 -9.44
C LEU A 93 -1.15 16.71 -10.66
N TRP A 94 -0.04 17.36 -11.03
CA TRP A 94 0.81 16.92 -12.15
C TRP A 94 1.38 15.51 -11.92
N LEU A 95 1.57 15.10 -10.66
CA LEU A 95 2.00 13.75 -10.30
C LEU A 95 1.00 12.66 -10.71
N LEU A 96 -0.27 13.00 -10.94
CA LEU A 96 -1.27 12.05 -11.43
C LEU A 96 -0.93 11.52 -12.83
N ALA A 97 -0.20 12.29 -13.65
CA ALA A 97 0.28 11.84 -14.95
C ALA A 97 1.22 10.62 -14.85
N LEU A 98 1.92 10.46 -13.72
CA LEU A 98 2.78 9.32 -13.43
C LEU A 98 2.03 8.23 -12.65
N ALA A 99 1.17 8.63 -11.71
CA ALA A 99 0.44 7.71 -10.86
C ALA A 99 -0.59 6.87 -11.65
N VAL A 100 -1.34 7.49 -12.55
CA VAL A 100 -2.44 6.83 -13.30
C VAL A 100 -1.93 5.68 -14.18
N PRO A 101 -0.86 5.84 -14.99
CA PRO A 101 -0.29 4.73 -15.74
C PRO A 101 0.18 3.57 -14.85
N LEU A 102 0.85 3.90 -13.74
CA LEU A 102 1.35 2.91 -12.77
C LEU A 102 0.21 2.09 -12.13
N LEU A 103 -0.86 2.77 -11.72
CA LEU A 103 -2.06 2.11 -11.19
C LEU A 103 -2.80 1.30 -12.26
N GLY A 104 -2.82 1.78 -13.51
CA GLY A 104 -3.38 1.04 -14.65
C GLY A 104 -2.64 -0.27 -14.90
N VAL A 105 -1.30 -0.24 -14.90
CA VAL A 105 -0.45 -1.44 -15.03
C VAL A 105 -0.71 -2.41 -13.87
N ALA A 106 -0.78 -1.89 -12.64
CA ALA A 106 -1.10 -2.71 -11.47
C ALA A 106 -2.49 -3.37 -11.58
N ALA A 107 -3.51 -2.63 -12.02
CA ALA A 107 -4.85 -3.16 -12.21
C ALA A 107 -4.88 -4.27 -13.29
N VAL A 108 -4.20 -4.06 -14.42
CA VAL A 108 -4.10 -5.08 -15.48
C VAL A 108 -3.42 -6.35 -14.97
N MET A 109 -2.33 -6.23 -14.21
CA MET A 109 -1.63 -7.39 -13.65
C MET A 109 -2.46 -8.12 -12.59
N ALA A 110 -3.18 -7.38 -11.75
CA ALA A 110 -4.09 -7.97 -10.76
C ALA A 110 -5.23 -8.74 -11.44
N VAL A 111 -5.85 -8.19 -12.49
CA VAL A 111 -6.93 -8.86 -13.24
C VAL A 111 -6.43 -10.07 -14.05
N ARG A 112 -5.23 -10.00 -14.60
CA ARG A 112 -4.63 -11.13 -15.32
C ARG A 112 -4.18 -12.25 -14.39
N GLY A 113 -3.74 -11.91 -13.17
CA GLY A 113 -3.36 -12.88 -12.15
C GLY A 113 -4.54 -13.62 -11.51
N THR A 114 -5.76 -13.08 -11.56
CA THR A 114 -6.96 -13.72 -10.99
C THR A 114 -7.72 -14.62 -11.97
N ARG A 115 -7.35 -14.63 -13.26
CA ARG A 115 -7.96 -15.55 -14.22
C ARG A 115 -7.41 -16.97 -13.99
N PRO A 116 -8.27 -17.99 -13.81
CA PRO A 116 -7.81 -19.37 -13.79
C PRO A 116 -7.11 -19.65 -15.12
N ARG A 117 -5.93 -20.26 -15.05
CA ARG A 117 -5.22 -20.76 -16.21
C ARG A 117 -6.07 -21.89 -16.78
N GLU A 118 -6.91 -21.56 -17.76
CA GLU A 118 -7.57 -22.56 -18.60
C GLU A 118 -6.47 -23.26 -19.41
N GLU A 119 -6.11 -24.46 -18.97
CA GLU A 119 -5.41 -25.46 -19.80
C GLU A 119 -6.45 -26.26 -20.59
#